data_AF-A0A534UJ50-F1
#
_entry.id   AF-A0A534UJ50-F1
#
_cell.length_a   1.000
_cell.length_b   1.000
_cell.length_c   1.000
_cell.angle_alpha   90.00
_cell.angle_beta   90.00
_cell.angle_gamma   90.00
#
_symmetry.space_group_name_H-M   'P 1'
#
loop_
_entity.id
_entity.type
_entity.pdbx_description
1 polymer ?
#
loop_
_entity_poly.entity_id
_entity_poly.type
_entity_poly.pdbx_seq_one_letter_code
_entity_poly.pdbx_strand_id
1 'polypeptide(L)'
;MANVYDSLKGTLQRSMANSMAVARVKGSDASSLDNEMEQLEKTVVDRLARLRAAVKEGEAVVAGESQHAEQVIESLRTEIAAQEAQLNAARGKELASQKMEQTLNVKIRDLQNDMKKKEEALESRGKDASDLTSKIDVLGKQITQLELAIQQAKAETASEAKRAQQLAESSNAKIATLEAQLRDREAIVRAKESTLKGLEQKLTAKIQALESLVNSKEKLLADQDRQIKDLNSQLGALANGIKGMSSFFKQAEALTAVEAQDVGTVVPGQELKREKEKPANSQFKSAAVTSNAADAAREAVSPGFFDSVTKELAEINGPLASMIIRDHVKALGESIEKFPKKRVTELVRILSQEITDENAKIGFCKRVAEKL
;
A
#
# COMPACT_ATOMS: atom_id res chain seq x y z
N MET A 1 -65.96 84.17 -28.87
CA MET A 1 -66.11 85.64 -28.81
C MET A 1 -66.40 86.31 -30.17
N ALA A 2 -66.85 85.58 -31.20
CA ALA A 2 -67.17 86.17 -32.51
C ALA A 2 -68.69 86.29 -32.82
N ASN A 3 -69.55 85.52 -32.14
CA ASN A 3 -70.99 85.43 -32.46
C ASN A 3 -71.91 86.41 -31.72
N VAL A 4 -71.39 87.21 -30.79
CA VAL A 4 -72.21 88.21 -30.04
C VAL A 4 -72.25 89.56 -30.78
N TYR A 5 -71.25 89.85 -31.62
CA TYR A 5 -71.15 91.12 -32.34
C TYR A 5 -72.08 91.20 -33.57
N ASP A 6 -72.48 90.09 -34.18
CA ASP A 6 -73.42 90.10 -35.30
C ASP A 6 -74.89 90.24 -34.87
N SER A 7 -75.23 89.84 -33.64
CA SER A 7 -76.59 89.94 -33.11
C SER A 7 -76.97 91.37 -32.68
N LEU A 8 -75.97 92.20 -32.33
CA LEU A 8 -76.21 93.60 -31.93
C LEU A 8 -76.38 94.56 -33.12
N LYS A 9 -75.94 94.15 -34.33
CA LYS A 9 -76.14 94.93 -35.56
C LYS A 9 -77.54 94.74 -36.16
N GLY A 10 -78.17 93.58 -35.90
CA GLY A 10 -79.52 93.24 -36.40
C GLY A 10 -80.68 93.91 -35.66
N THR A 11 -80.50 94.30 -34.39
CA THR A 11 -81.55 94.92 -33.58
C THR A 11 -81.59 96.45 -33.65
N LEU A 12 -80.54 97.10 -34.15
CA LEU A 12 -80.55 98.55 -34.42
C LEU A 12 -81.14 98.92 -35.80
N GLN A 13 -81.36 97.93 -36.68
CA GLN A 13 -81.85 98.15 -38.05
C GLN A 13 -83.37 97.95 -38.22
N ARG A 14 -84.08 97.47 -37.18
CA ARG A 14 -85.53 97.19 -37.23
C ARG A 14 -86.42 98.27 -36.60
N SER A 15 -85.85 99.31 -35.96
CA SER A 15 -86.60 100.45 -35.41
C SER A 15 -86.59 101.72 -36.27
N MET A 16 -85.88 101.74 -37.41
CA MET A 16 -85.92 102.86 -38.37
C MET A 16 -86.98 102.70 -39.49
N ALA A 17 -87.86 101.70 -39.39
CA ALA A 17 -88.88 101.42 -40.41
C ALA A 17 -90.32 101.69 -39.96
N ASN A 18 -90.54 102.46 -38.87
CA ASN A 18 -91.87 102.98 -38.54
C ASN A 18 -92.01 104.42 -39.02
N SER A 19 -92.46 104.50 -40.28
CA SER A 19 -93.10 105.62 -40.94
C SER A 19 -93.86 106.55 -39.99
N MET A 20 -93.30 107.72 -39.67
CA MET A 20 -94.10 108.86 -39.20
C MET A 20 -94.80 109.47 -40.41
N ALA A 21 -95.96 108.92 -40.74
CA ALA A 21 -96.93 109.61 -41.59
C ALA A 21 -97.45 110.83 -40.81
N VAL A 22 -96.76 111.96 -40.95
CA VAL A 22 -97.28 113.25 -40.47
C VAL A 22 -98.46 113.61 -41.36
N ALA A 23 -99.67 113.39 -40.83
CA ALA A 23 -100.91 113.76 -41.48
C ALA A 23 -100.90 115.28 -41.75
N ARG A 24 -101.01 115.66 -43.03
CA ARG A 24 -101.15 117.05 -43.47
C ARG A 24 -102.56 117.54 -43.10
N VAL A 25 -102.68 118.22 -41.97
CA VAL A 25 -103.96 118.77 -41.48
C VAL A 25 -104.30 120.03 -42.28
N LYS A 26 -105.43 119.97 -42.99
CA LYS A 26 -106.00 121.02 -43.84
C LYS A 26 -107.29 121.51 -43.18
N GLY A 27 -107.19 122.57 -42.38
CA GLY A 27 -108.30 123.37 -41.82
C GLY A 27 -108.99 122.83 -40.55
N SER A 28 -109.26 123.75 -39.60
CA SER A 28 -110.37 123.81 -38.60
C SER A 28 -110.04 123.71 -37.08
N ASP A 29 -110.45 124.78 -36.35
CA ASP A 29 -110.91 125.02 -34.95
C ASP A 29 -110.25 124.46 -33.65
N ALA A 30 -110.11 125.35 -32.65
CA ALA A 30 -109.34 125.19 -31.40
C ALA A 30 -109.92 124.25 -30.32
N SER A 31 -111.22 123.92 -30.34
CA SER A 31 -111.85 123.02 -29.36
C SER A 31 -111.62 121.52 -29.65
N SER A 32 -111.15 121.19 -30.86
CA SER A 32 -110.67 119.84 -31.20
C SER A 32 -109.34 119.53 -30.50
N LEU A 33 -108.51 120.55 -30.29
CA LEU A 33 -107.16 120.42 -29.77
C LEU A 33 -107.13 120.00 -28.29
N ASP A 34 -108.08 120.47 -27.48
CA ASP A 34 -108.13 120.21 -26.03
C ASP A 34 -108.55 118.76 -25.71
N ASN A 35 -109.52 118.24 -26.46
CA ASN A 35 -109.91 116.82 -26.41
C ASN A 35 -108.78 115.91 -26.92
N GLU A 36 -108.06 116.32 -27.98
CA GLU A 36 -106.89 115.59 -28.46
C GLU A 36 -105.74 115.61 -27.43
N MET A 37 -105.59 116.70 -26.66
CA MET A 37 -104.58 116.84 -25.62
C MET A 37 -104.88 115.97 -24.38
N GLU A 38 -106.14 115.92 -23.92
CA GLU A 38 -106.54 115.03 -22.82
C GLU A 38 -106.44 113.54 -23.22
N GLN A 39 -106.75 113.21 -24.48
CA GLN A 39 -106.50 111.87 -25.02
C GLN A 39 -105.01 111.55 -25.12
N LEU A 40 -104.17 112.52 -25.49
CA LEU A 40 -102.72 112.36 -25.51
C LEU A 40 -102.17 112.13 -24.11
N GLU A 41 -102.61 112.90 -23.10
CA GLU A 41 -102.19 112.75 -21.71
C GLU A 41 -102.58 111.37 -21.17
N LYS A 42 -103.83 110.95 -21.36
CA LYS A 42 -104.28 109.60 -20.99
C LYS A 42 -103.45 108.51 -21.69
N THR A 43 -103.14 108.71 -22.97
CA THR A 43 -102.30 107.79 -23.74
C THR A 43 -100.87 107.75 -23.20
N VAL A 44 -100.30 108.89 -22.81
CA VAL A 44 -98.96 108.99 -22.22
C VAL A 44 -98.90 108.35 -20.84
N VAL A 45 -99.89 108.60 -19.97
CA VAL A 45 -100.01 107.97 -18.64
C VAL A 45 -100.14 106.45 -18.77
N ASP A 46 -100.99 105.95 -19.68
CA ASP A 46 -101.12 104.52 -19.94
C ASP A 46 -99.84 103.91 -20.54
N ARG A 47 -99.13 104.66 -21.39
CA ARG A 47 -97.82 104.24 -21.93
C ARG A 47 -96.75 104.21 -20.83
N LEU A 48 -96.73 105.17 -19.91
CA LEU A 48 -95.85 105.23 -18.74
C LEU A 48 -96.14 104.10 -17.76
N ALA A 49 -97.42 103.81 -17.48
CA ALA A 49 -97.83 102.70 -16.64
C ALA A 49 -97.41 101.35 -17.24
N ARG A 50 -97.63 101.15 -18.55
CA ARG A 50 -97.16 99.97 -19.29
C ARG A 50 -95.63 99.85 -19.29
N LEU A 51 -94.91 100.95 -19.49
CA LEU A 51 -93.45 100.96 -19.43
C LEU A 51 -92.96 100.62 -18.03
N ARG A 52 -93.58 101.17 -16.98
CA ARG A 52 -93.22 100.89 -15.58
C ARG A 52 -93.49 99.43 -15.19
N ALA A 53 -94.56 98.84 -15.71
CA ALA A 53 -94.85 97.42 -15.55
C ALA A 53 -93.81 96.56 -16.29
N ALA A 54 -93.50 96.88 -17.55
CA ALA A 54 -92.49 96.20 -18.34
C ALA A 54 -91.08 96.31 -17.73
N VAL A 55 -90.74 97.45 -17.12
CA VAL A 55 -89.48 97.65 -16.39
C VAL A 55 -89.44 96.77 -15.13
N LYS A 56 -90.52 96.72 -14.33
CA LYS A 56 -90.58 95.85 -13.15
C LYS A 56 -90.54 94.36 -13.50
N GLU A 57 -91.21 93.97 -14.58
CA GLU A 57 -91.15 92.60 -15.12
C GLU A 57 -89.73 92.28 -15.60
N GLY A 58 -89.08 93.20 -16.32
CA GLY A 58 -87.69 93.08 -16.72
C GLY A 58 -86.72 92.99 -15.53
N GLU A 59 -86.90 93.79 -14.49
CA GLU A 59 -86.11 93.73 -13.24
C GLU A 59 -86.30 92.38 -12.53
N ALA A 60 -87.52 91.84 -12.48
CA ALA A 60 -87.80 90.54 -11.90
C ALA A 60 -87.19 89.39 -12.73
N VAL A 61 -87.25 89.48 -14.06
CA VAL A 61 -86.59 88.52 -14.97
C VAL A 61 -85.07 88.59 -14.79
N VAL A 62 -84.46 89.77 -14.77
CA VAL A 62 -83.01 89.95 -14.56
C VAL A 62 -82.58 89.43 -13.18
N ALA A 63 -83.36 89.67 -12.12
CA ALA A 63 -83.08 89.14 -10.80
C ALA A 63 -83.18 87.60 -10.77
N GLY A 64 -84.18 87.02 -11.43
CA GLY A 64 -84.33 85.58 -11.58
C GLY A 64 -83.20 84.94 -12.40
N GLU A 65 -82.80 85.56 -13.50
CA GLU A 65 -81.66 85.16 -14.32
C GLU A 65 -80.33 85.28 -13.54
N SER A 66 -80.15 86.34 -12.74
CA SER A 66 -78.98 86.51 -11.87
C SER A 66 -78.93 85.43 -10.79
N GLN A 67 -80.05 85.15 -10.13
CA GLN A 67 -80.14 84.08 -9.13
C GLN A 67 -79.89 82.70 -9.77
N HIS A 68 -80.41 82.46 -10.96
CA HIS A 68 -80.14 81.23 -11.71
C HIS A 68 -78.65 81.12 -12.09
N ALA A 69 -78.03 82.21 -12.56
CA ALA A 69 -76.61 82.25 -12.86
C ALA A 69 -75.75 81.99 -11.62
N GLU A 70 -76.12 82.55 -10.46
CA GLU A 70 -75.45 82.28 -9.18
C GLU A 70 -75.58 80.82 -8.76
N GLN A 71 -76.77 80.22 -8.90
CA GLN A 71 -76.98 78.78 -8.62
C GLN A 71 -76.12 77.90 -9.53
N VAL A 72 -76.02 78.22 -10.83
CA VAL A 72 -75.18 77.50 -11.78
C VAL A 72 -73.70 77.67 -11.46
N ILE A 73 -73.25 78.87 -11.08
CA ILE A 73 -71.86 79.11 -10.66
C ILE A 73 -71.53 78.29 -9.42
N GLU A 74 -72.43 78.26 -8.44
CA GLU A 74 -72.21 77.52 -7.21
C GLU A 74 -72.22 76.01 -7.44
N SER A 75 -73.14 75.48 -8.27
CA SER A 75 -73.13 74.06 -8.64
C SER A 75 -71.84 73.69 -9.36
N LEU A 76 -71.40 74.49 -10.33
CA LEU A 76 -70.13 74.27 -11.04
C LEU A 76 -68.93 74.34 -10.09
N ARG A 77 -68.90 75.26 -9.11
CA ARG A 77 -67.84 75.32 -8.10
C ARG A 77 -67.79 74.05 -7.26
N THR A 78 -68.94 73.54 -6.82
CA THR A 78 -68.99 72.29 -6.05
C THR A 78 -68.55 71.08 -6.88
N GLU A 79 -68.91 71.03 -8.17
CA GLU A 79 -68.46 69.99 -9.09
C GLU A 79 -66.95 70.05 -9.34
N ILE A 80 -66.38 71.25 -9.56
CA ILE A 80 -64.94 71.44 -9.71
C ILE A 80 -64.20 70.98 -8.45
N ALA A 81 -64.67 71.38 -7.26
CA ALA A 81 -64.05 70.97 -6.00
C ALA A 81 -64.11 69.44 -5.80
N ALA A 82 -65.22 68.80 -6.18
CA ALA A 82 -65.36 67.35 -6.14
C ALA A 82 -64.41 66.65 -7.13
N GLN A 83 -64.29 67.16 -8.35
CA GLN A 83 -63.37 66.63 -9.37
C GLN A 83 -61.90 66.80 -8.95
N GLU A 84 -61.53 67.95 -8.39
CA GLU A 84 -60.19 68.19 -7.86
C GLU A 84 -59.86 67.23 -6.70
N ALA A 85 -60.81 67.00 -5.79
CA ALA A 85 -60.64 66.03 -4.71
C ALA A 85 -60.46 64.60 -5.25
N GLN A 86 -61.24 64.20 -6.26
CA GLN A 86 -61.09 62.90 -6.91
C GLN A 86 -59.73 62.76 -7.61
N LEU A 87 -59.28 63.81 -8.30
CA LEU A 87 -58.00 63.81 -9.02
C LEU A 87 -56.82 63.73 -8.04
N ASN A 88 -56.88 64.45 -6.92
CA ASN A 88 -55.86 64.37 -5.87
C ASN A 88 -55.87 62.99 -5.18
N ALA A 89 -57.04 62.41 -4.92
CA ALA A 89 -57.15 61.05 -4.39
C ALA A 89 -56.58 60.00 -5.37
N ALA A 90 -56.82 60.15 -6.67
CA ALA A 90 -56.24 59.30 -7.70
C ALA A 90 -54.71 59.42 -7.75
N ARG A 91 -54.17 60.64 -7.72
CA ARG A 91 -52.71 60.89 -7.64
C ARG A 91 -52.09 60.26 -6.38
N GLY A 92 -52.75 60.36 -5.23
CA GLY A 92 -52.28 59.72 -3.99
C GLY A 92 -52.22 58.19 -4.11
N LYS A 93 -53.24 57.57 -4.71
CA LYS A 93 -53.25 56.13 -4.99
C LYS A 93 -52.15 55.71 -5.96
N GLU A 94 -51.89 56.50 -7.00
CA GLU A 94 -50.81 56.25 -7.96
C GLU A 94 -49.43 56.26 -7.29
N LEU A 95 -49.15 57.27 -6.46
CA LEU A 95 -47.89 57.34 -5.71
C LEU A 95 -47.72 56.16 -4.74
N ALA A 96 -48.80 55.75 -4.06
CA ALA A 96 -48.78 54.59 -3.18
C ALA A 96 -48.53 53.29 -3.97
N SER A 97 -49.15 53.14 -5.14
CA SER A 97 -48.93 52.02 -6.07
C SER A 97 -47.48 51.98 -6.54
N GLN A 98 -46.93 53.11 -6.99
CA GLN A 98 -45.54 53.22 -7.43
C GLN A 98 -44.55 52.87 -6.31
N LYS A 99 -44.79 53.34 -5.09
CA LYS A 99 -43.95 53.01 -3.93
C LYS A 99 -44.00 51.51 -3.60
N MET A 100 -45.18 50.90 -3.68
CA MET A 100 -45.35 49.46 -3.50
C MET A 100 -44.60 48.70 -4.60
N GLU A 101 -44.76 49.08 -5.87
CA GLU A 101 -44.09 48.47 -7.02
C GLU A 101 -42.57 48.53 -6.88
N GLN A 102 -42.01 49.69 -6.51
CA GLN A 102 -40.58 49.85 -6.23
C GLN A 102 -40.12 48.90 -5.13
N THR A 103 -40.89 48.80 -4.04
CA THR A 103 -40.58 47.90 -2.92
C THR A 103 -40.60 46.42 -3.35
N LEU A 104 -41.60 46.03 -4.15
CA LEU A 104 -41.70 44.67 -4.69
C LEU A 104 -40.55 44.37 -5.66
N ASN A 105 -40.19 45.32 -6.53
CA ASN A 105 -39.08 45.17 -7.47
C ASN A 105 -37.73 44.95 -6.77
N VAL A 106 -37.48 45.67 -5.67
CA VAL A 106 -36.28 45.45 -4.84
C VAL A 106 -36.29 44.05 -4.23
N LYS A 107 -37.41 43.63 -3.60
CA LYS A 107 -37.52 42.29 -3.02
C LYS A 107 -37.36 41.17 -4.05
N ILE A 108 -37.93 41.34 -5.25
CA ILE A 108 -37.77 40.37 -6.35
C ILE A 108 -36.30 40.25 -6.74
N ARG A 109 -35.59 41.38 -6.87
CA ARG A 109 -34.15 41.39 -7.18
C ARG A 109 -33.32 40.70 -6.10
N ASP A 110 -33.59 40.99 -4.82
CA ASP A 110 -32.88 40.39 -3.70
C ASP A 110 -33.10 38.87 -3.65
N LEU A 111 -34.35 38.42 -3.81
CA LEU A 111 -34.69 37.00 -3.89
C LEU A 111 -34.02 36.31 -5.09
N GLN A 112 -33.98 36.96 -6.26
CA GLN A 112 -33.26 36.44 -7.43
C GLN A 112 -31.76 36.27 -7.16
N ASN A 113 -31.13 37.25 -6.50
CA ASN A 113 -29.73 37.17 -6.12
C ASN A 113 -29.46 36.03 -5.13
N ASP A 114 -30.31 35.88 -4.12
CA ASP A 114 -30.16 34.81 -3.13
C ASP A 114 -30.41 33.42 -3.73
N MET A 115 -31.38 33.29 -4.64
CA MET A 115 -31.59 32.06 -5.41
C MET A 115 -30.35 31.71 -6.23
N LYS A 116 -29.76 32.68 -6.93
CA LYS A 116 -28.54 32.46 -7.73
C LYS A 116 -27.37 31.98 -6.86
N LYS A 117 -27.13 32.62 -5.71
CA LYS A 117 -26.07 32.18 -4.77
C LYS A 117 -26.32 30.76 -4.25
N LYS A 118 -27.58 30.40 -3.95
CA LYS A 118 -27.93 29.04 -3.52
C LYS A 118 -27.73 28.02 -4.63
N GLU A 119 -28.04 28.36 -5.87
CA GLU A 119 -27.80 27.50 -7.02
C GLU A 119 -26.31 27.22 -7.23
N GLU A 120 -25.47 28.25 -7.17
CA GLU A 120 -24.01 28.11 -7.23
C GLU A 120 -23.45 27.21 -6.10
N ALA A 121 -23.97 27.36 -4.87
CA ALA A 121 -23.59 26.53 -3.73
C ALA A 121 -24.10 25.07 -3.85
N LEU A 122 -25.26 24.85 -4.47
CA LEU A 122 -25.75 23.51 -4.77
C LEU A 122 -24.91 22.85 -5.85
N GLU A 123 -24.48 23.60 -6.87
CA GLU A 123 -23.61 23.09 -7.93
C GLU A 123 -22.24 22.69 -7.38
N SER A 124 -21.63 23.51 -6.52
CA SER A 124 -20.35 23.15 -5.88
C SER A 124 -20.49 21.91 -5.00
N ARG A 125 -21.53 21.84 -4.18
CA ARG A 125 -21.82 20.65 -3.36
C ARG A 125 -22.11 19.40 -4.21
N GLY A 126 -22.72 19.57 -5.38
CA GLY A 126 -22.93 18.49 -6.35
C GLY A 126 -21.62 17.92 -6.90
N LYS A 127 -20.64 18.79 -7.19
CA LYS A 127 -19.28 18.38 -7.59
C LYS A 127 -18.58 17.62 -6.47
N ASP A 128 -18.61 18.13 -5.25
CA ASP A 128 -18.02 17.46 -4.08
C ASP A 128 -18.65 16.08 -3.83
N ALA A 129 -19.97 15.95 -3.96
CA ALA A 129 -20.68 14.67 -3.82
C ALA A 129 -20.28 13.67 -4.90
N SER A 130 -20.08 14.12 -6.14
CA SER A 130 -19.58 13.29 -7.25
C SER A 130 -18.15 12.80 -6.98
N ASP A 131 -17.28 13.67 -6.48
CA ASP A 131 -15.90 13.32 -6.12
C ASP A 131 -15.84 12.31 -4.97
N LEU A 132 -16.67 12.50 -3.94
CA LEU A 132 -16.78 11.56 -2.82
C LEU A 132 -17.34 10.21 -3.29
N THR A 133 -18.34 10.20 -4.17
CA THR A 133 -18.88 8.97 -4.76
C THR A 133 -17.79 8.20 -5.50
N SER A 134 -16.98 8.89 -6.30
CA SER A 134 -15.85 8.28 -7.01
C SER A 134 -14.79 7.70 -6.05
N LYS A 135 -14.49 8.39 -4.94
CA LYS A 135 -13.57 7.88 -3.91
C LYS A 135 -14.14 6.65 -3.18
N ILE A 136 -15.45 6.66 -2.88
CA ILE A 136 -16.14 5.51 -2.26
C ILE A 136 -16.06 4.29 -3.18
N ASP A 137 -16.28 4.45 -4.48
CA ASP A 137 -16.17 3.35 -5.45
C ASP A 137 -14.75 2.77 -5.52
N VAL A 138 -13.73 3.62 -5.50
CA VAL A 138 -12.32 3.18 -5.48
C VAL A 138 -12.01 2.43 -4.19
N LEU A 139 -12.40 2.97 -3.03
CA LEU A 139 -12.20 2.31 -1.73
C LEU A 139 -12.97 0.99 -1.65
N GLY A 140 -14.19 0.92 -2.18
CA GLY A 140 -14.97 -0.30 -2.28
C GLY A 140 -14.23 -1.39 -3.06
N LYS A 141 -13.65 -1.05 -4.21
CA LYS A 141 -12.82 -1.98 -5.00
C LYS A 141 -11.59 -2.45 -4.20
N GLN A 142 -10.90 -1.55 -3.52
CA GLN A 142 -9.74 -1.91 -2.69
C GLN A 142 -10.10 -2.86 -1.54
N ILE A 143 -11.23 -2.60 -0.85
CA ILE A 143 -11.73 -3.48 0.22
C ILE A 143 -12.00 -4.89 -0.33
N THR A 144 -12.70 -5.00 -1.46
CA THR A 144 -12.99 -6.32 -2.06
C THR A 144 -11.71 -7.07 -2.48
N GLN A 145 -10.68 -6.36 -2.95
CA GLN A 145 -9.39 -6.97 -3.30
C GLN A 145 -8.64 -7.46 -2.06
N LEU A 146 -8.61 -6.66 -0.99
CA LEU A 146 -7.98 -7.05 0.27
C LEU A 146 -8.70 -8.25 0.92
N GLU A 147 -10.02 -8.28 0.90
CA GLU A 147 -10.80 -9.42 1.39
C GLU A 147 -10.46 -10.70 0.63
N LEU A 148 -10.34 -10.65 -0.70
CA LEU A 148 -9.94 -11.80 -1.51
C LEU A 148 -8.51 -12.25 -1.18
N ALA A 149 -7.56 -11.31 -1.06
CA ALA A 149 -6.18 -11.61 -0.71
C ALA A 149 -6.07 -12.28 0.68
N ILE A 150 -6.84 -11.81 1.66
CA ILE A 150 -6.89 -12.41 3.01
C ILE A 150 -7.45 -13.84 2.94
N GLN A 151 -8.52 -14.08 2.17
CA GLN A 151 -9.08 -15.42 2.01
C GLN A 151 -8.08 -16.38 1.34
N GLN A 152 -7.38 -15.91 0.31
CA GLN A 152 -6.35 -16.69 -0.37
C GLN A 152 -5.18 -17.00 0.56
N ALA A 153 -4.63 -16.01 1.25
CA ALA A 153 -3.54 -16.19 2.20
C ALA A 153 -3.91 -17.18 3.32
N LYS A 154 -5.17 -17.13 3.80
CA LYS A 154 -5.67 -18.08 4.80
C LYS A 154 -5.73 -19.51 4.26
N ALA A 155 -6.21 -19.70 3.03
CA ALA A 155 -6.25 -21.01 2.38
C ALA A 155 -4.83 -21.56 2.14
N GLU A 156 -3.91 -20.72 1.66
CA GLU A 156 -2.51 -21.07 1.44
C GLU A 156 -1.82 -21.47 2.76
N THR A 157 -1.97 -20.66 3.81
CA THR A 157 -1.42 -20.95 5.14
C THR A 157 -1.94 -22.28 5.70
N ALA A 158 -3.23 -22.55 5.56
CA ALA A 158 -3.82 -23.83 6.00
C ALA A 158 -3.26 -25.02 5.19
N SER A 159 -3.09 -24.86 3.88
CA SER A 159 -2.52 -25.89 3.02
C SER A 159 -1.05 -26.17 3.33
N GLU A 160 -0.27 -25.13 3.60
CA GLU A 160 1.16 -25.22 3.91
C GLU A 160 1.37 -25.81 5.30
N ALA A 161 0.55 -25.43 6.29
CA ALA A 161 0.54 -26.08 7.61
C ALA A 161 0.29 -27.59 7.50
N LYS A 162 -0.65 -28.00 6.64
CA LYS A 162 -0.93 -29.43 6.39
C LYS A 162 0.27 -30.14 5.74
N ARG A 163 0.96 -29.50 4.78
CA ARG A 163 2.19 -30.05 4.18
C ARG A 163 3.33 -30.18 5.20
N ALA A 164 3.55 -29.13 6.00
CA ALA A 164 4.57 -29.14 7.05
C ALA A 164 4.31 -30.24 8.08
N GLN A 165 3.05 -30.44 8.48
CA GLN A 165 2.67 -31.53 9.38
C GLN A 165 2.96 -32.90 8.77
N GLN A 166 2.57 -33.14 7.51
CA GLN A 166 2.85 -34.41 6.83
C GLN A 166 4.35 -34.69 6.70
N LEU A 167 5.15 -33.66 6.41
CA LEU A 167 6.61 -33.78 6.33
C LEU A 167 7.22 -34.10 7.70
N ALA A 168 6.74 -33.47 8.77
CA ALA A 168 7.18 -33.75 10.13
C ALA A 168 6.82 -35.18 10.55
N GLU A 169 5.59 -35.64 10.28
CA GLU A 169 5.15 -37.02 10.53
C GLU A 169 6.01 -38.04 9.76
N SER A 170 6.25 -37.81 8.48
CA SER A 170 7.11 -38.66 7.65
C SER A 170 8.57 -38.68 8.14
N SER A 171 9.10 -37.54 8.57
CA SER A 171 10.47 -37.43 9.06
C SER A 171 10.62 -38.12 10.41
N ASN A 172 9.67 -37.94 11.33
CA ASN A 172 9.63 -38.61 12.62
C ASN A 172 9.55 -40.14 12.47
N ALA A 173 8.73 -40.64 11.54
CA ALA A 173 8.66 -42.07 11.25
C ALA A 173 10.01 -42.63 10.75
N LYS A 174 10.72 -41.86 9.92
CA LYS A 174 12.06 -42.25 9.42
C LYS A 174 13.11 -42.22 10.53
N ILE A 175 13.08 -41.22 11.41
CA ILE A 175 13.96 -41.14 12.59
C ILE A 175 13.72 -42.34 13.51
N ALA A 176 12.47 -42.64 13.86
CA ALA A 176 12.13 -43.78 14.71
C ALA A 176 12.63 -45.12 14.12
N THR A 177 12.54 -45.27 12.80
CA THR A 177 13.06 -46.46 12.09
C THR A 177 14.59 -46.54 12.17
N LEU A 178 15.30 -45.43 11.94
CA LEU A 178 16.75 -45.39 12.02
C LEU A 178 17.25 -45.62 13.45
N GLU A 179 16.58 -45.06 14.45
CA GLU A 179 16.89 -45.30 15.87
C GLU A 179 16.70 -46.76 16.26
N ALA A 180 15.67 -47.44 15.75
CA ALA A 180 15.48 -48.87 15.96
C ALA A 180 16.62 -49.68 15.33
N GLN A 181 17.00 -49.36 14.09
CA GLN A 181 18.12 -50.02 13.40
C GLN A 181 19.47 -49.82 14.12
N LEU A 182 19.70 -48.63 14.70
CA LEU A 182 20.88 -48.35 15.50
C LEU A 182 20.88 -49.19 16.78
N ARG A 183 19.77 -49.24 17.51
CA ARG A 183 19.63 -50.08 18.73
C ARG A 183 19.88 -51.56 18.45
N ASP A 184 19.35 -52.08 17.36
CA ASP A 184 19.57 -53.47 16.95
C ASP A 184 21.05 -53.74 16.63
N ARG A 185 21.70 -52.83 15.89
CA ARG A 185 23.15 -52.93 15.61
C ARG A 185 23.99 -52.87 16.87
N GLU A 186 23.69 -51.95 17.79
CA GLU A 186 24.39 -51.84 19.07
C GLU A 186 24.25 -53.13 19.90
N ALA A 187 23.06 -53.73 19.93
CA ALA A 187 22.83 -55.01 20.60
C ALA A 187 23.66 -56.14 19.99
N ILE A 188 23.73 -56.22 18.66
CA ILE A 188 24.55 -57.21 17.95
C ILE A 188 26.04 -56.99 18.24
N VAL A 189 26.52 -55.74 18.24
CA VAL A 189 27.91 -55.42 18.57
C VAL A 189 28.24 -55.83 20.00
N ARG A 190 27.40 -55.48 20.98
CA ARG A 190 27.58 -55.91 22.38
C ARG A 190 27.62 -57.43 22.53
N ALA A 191 26.76 -58.16 21.82
CA ALA A 191 26.77 -59.62 21.82
C ALA A 191 28.08 -60.17 21.24
N LYS A 192 28.54 -59.63 20.11
CA LYS A 192 29.82 -60.03 19.49
C LYS A 192 31.01 -59.75 20.42
N GLU A 193 31.05 -58.58 21.06
CA GLU A 193 32.09 -58.21 22.03
C GLU A 193 32.17 -59.23 23.18
N SER A 194 31.01 -59.64 23.73
CA SER A 194 30.95 -60.66 24.78
C SER A 194 31.47 -62.03 24.31
N THR A 195 31.09 -62.47 23.10
CA THR A 195 31.59 -63.73 22.53
C THR A 195 33.09 -63.70 22.28
N LEU A 196 33.62 -62.57 21.79
CA LEU A 196 35.04 -62.39 21.52
C LEU A 196 35.84 -62.43 22.83
N LYS A 197 35.39 -61.71 23.86
CA LYS A 197 35.98 -61.76 25.21
C LYS A 197 36.00 -63.19 25.78
N GLY A 198 34.92 -63.96 25.58
CA GLY A 198 34.86 -65.36 26.00
C GLY A 198 35.86 -66.26 25.26
N LEU A 199 36.03 -66.05 23.94
CA LEU A 199 37.03 -66.75 23.14
C LEU A 199 38.46 -66.38 23.55
N GLU A 200 38.75 -65.10 23.77
CA GLU A 200 40.05 -64.62 24.27
C GLU A 200 40.41 -65.29 25.60
N GLN A 201 39.49 -65.31 26.57
CA GLN A 201 39.70 -65.99 27.85
C GLN A 201 40.00 -67.48 27.68
N LYS A 202 39.25 -68.17 26.80
CA LYS A 202 39.46 -69.59 26.52
C LYS A 202 40.82 -69.86 25.85
N LEU A 203 41.26 -68.98 24.95
CA LEU A 203 42.58 -69.09 24.31
C LEU A 203 43.70 -68.83 25.31
N THR A 204 43.60 -67.80 26.15
CA THR A 204 44.56 -67.52 27.23
C THR A 204 44.71 -68.72 28.16
N ALA A 205 43.60 -69.34 28.58
CA ALA A 205 43.63 -70.53 29.42
C ALA A 205 44.33 -71.72 28.73
N LYS A 206 44.09 -71.94 27.43
CA LYS A 206 44.79 -72.97 26.65
C LYS A 206 46.29 -72.70 26.52
N ILE A 207 46.68 -71.44 26.29
CA ILE A 207 48.09 -71.03 26.21
C ILE A 207 48.79 -71.34 27.54
N GLN A 208 48.22 -70.91 28.67
CA GLN A 208 48.79 -71.19 30.01
C GLN A 208 48.91 -72.68 30.32
N ALA A 209 47.93 -73.49 29.92
CA ALA A 209 47.97 -74.94 30.09
C ALA A 209 49.09 -75.58 29.24
N LEU A 210 49.26 -75.14 27.99
CA LEU A 210 50.33 -75.60 27.12
C LEU A 210 51.72 -75.16 27.63
N GLU A 211 51.86 -73.92 28.07
CA GLU A 211 53.10 -73.41 28.70
C GLU A 211 53.49 -74.25 29.93
N SER A 212 52.52 -74.58 30.77
CA SER A 212 52.75 -75.46 31.94
C SER A 212 53.21 -76.86 31.55
N LEU A 213 52.62 -77.44 30.49
CA LEU A 213 53.01 -78.73 29.96
C LEU A 213 54.43 -78.70 29.39
N VAL A 214 54.78 -77.67 28.60
CA VAL A 214 56.12 -77.48 28.05
C VAL A 214 57.14 -77.36 29.18
N ASN A 215 56.89 -76.52 30.18
CA ASN A 215 57.75 -76.38 31.35
C ASN A 215 57.96 -77.70 32.11
N SER A 216 56.91 -78.54 32.22
CA SER A 216 57.03 -79.85 32.86
C SER A 216 57.91 -80.83 32.05
N LYS A 217 57.77 -80.82 30.72
CA LYS A 217 58.59 -81.64 29.83
C LYS A 217 60.05 -81.19 29.80
N GLU A 218 60.30 -79.88 29.80
CA GLU A 218 61.65 -79.33 29.87
C GLU A 218 62.35 -79.75 31.17
N LYS A 219 61.65 -79.75 32.31
CA LYS A 219 62.20 -80.26 33.58
C LYS A 219 62.56 -81.74 33.51
N LEU A 220 61.67 -82.56 32.95
CA LEU A 220 61.91 -84.00 32.81
C LEU A 220 63.08 -84.30 31.86
N LEU A 221 63.21 -83.57 30.76
CA LEU A 221 64.36 -83.65 29.87
C LEU A 221 65.65 -83.22 30.58
N ALA A 222 65.63 -82.13 31.34
CA ALA A 222 66.78 -81.70 32.12
C ALA A 222 67.20 -82.75 33.17
N ASP A 223 66.24 -83.45 33.79
CA ASP A 223 66.53 -84.56 34.71
C ASP A 223 67.14 -85.77 33.99
N GLN A 224 66.62 -86.13 32.80
CA GLN A 224 67.20 -87.19 31.96
C GLN A 224 68.62 -86.84 31.51
N ASP A 225 68.87 -85.60 31.08
CA ASP A 225 70.20 -85.12 30.69
C ASP A 225 71.19 -85.20 31.86
N ARG A 226 70.75 -84.88 33.09
CA ARG A 226 71.58 -85.08 34.29
C ARG A 226 71.90 -86.55 34.52
N GLN A 227 70.92 -87.45 34.40
CA GLN A 227 71.14 -88.90 34.55
C GLN A 227 72.09 -89.44 33.47
N ILE A 228 71.92 -89.04 32.21
CA ILE A 228 72.80 -89.43 31.11
C ILE A 228 74.23 -88.94 31.37
N LYS A 229 74.39 -87.70 31.85
CA LYS A 229 75.70 -87.15 32.21
C LYS A 229 76.36 -87.92 33.36
N ASP A 230 75.59 -88.29 34.38
CA ASP A 230 76.07 -89.12 35.48
C ASP A 230 76.49 -90.52 35.00
N LEU A 231 75.63 -91.21 34.26
CA LEU A 231 75.94 -92.52 33.65
C LEU A 231 77.16 -92.46 32.75
N ASN A 232 77.31 -91.42 31.91
CA ASN A 232 78.51 -91.23 31.09
C ASN A 232 79.77 -91.00 31.94
N SER A 233 79.64 -90.31 33.08
CA SER A 233 80.75 -90.13 34.03
C SER A 233 81.13 -91.45 34.70
N GLN A 234 80.14 -92.26 35.11
CA GLN A 234 80.34 -93.62 35.63
C GLN A 234 81.01 -94.53 34.59
N LEU A 235 80.53 -94.51 33.35
CA LEU A 235 81.10 -95.27 32.24
C LEU A 235 82.54 -94.83 31.94
N GLY A 236 82.82 -93.52 31.99
CA GLY A 236 84.18 -92.98 31.86
C GLY A 236 85.10 -93.44 32.99
N ALA A 237 84.62 -93.47 34.24
CA ALA A 237 85.38 -94.00 35.38
C ALA A 237 85.65 -95.50 35.22
N LEU A 238 84.65 -96.29 34.80
CA LEU A 238 84.80 -97.71 34.51
C LEU A 238 85.78 -97.96 33.35
N ALA A 239 85.66 -97.21 32.25
CA ALA A 239 86.56 -97.28 31.11
C ALA A 239 87.99 -96.94 31.50
N ASN A 240 88.20 -95.93 32.34
CA ASN A 240 89.52 -95.60 32.89
C ASN A 240 90.04 -96.70 33.84
N GLY A 241 89.17 -97.32 34.63
CA GLY A 241 89.49 -98.49 35.46
C GLY A 241 89.91 -99.69 34.62
N ILE A 242 89.14 -100.02 33.57
CA ILE A 242 89.48 -101.05 32.57
C ILE A 242 90.78 -100.71 31.87
N LYS A 243 91.00 -99.44 31.48
CA LYS A 243 92.25 -98.99 30.89
C LYS A 243 93.41 -99.19 31.86
N GLY A 244 93.25 -98.82 33.14
CA GLY A 244 94.19 -99.09 34.21
C GLY A 244 94.54 -100.57 34.34
N MET A 245 93.52 -101.45 34.38
CA MET A 245 93.69 -102.91 34.40
C MET A 245 94.36 -103.44 33.12
N SER A 246 94.05 -102.86 31.95
CA SER A 246 94.65 -103.23 30.67
C SER A 246 96.08 -102.71 30.53
N SER A 247 96.46 -101.62 31.21
CA SER A 247 97.86 -101.20 31.35
C SER A 247 98.62 -102.09 32.32
N PHE A 248 97.98 -102.61 33.38
CA PHE A 248 98.55 -103.70 34.19
C PHE A 248 98.77 -104.96 33.34
N PHE A 249 97.81 -105.28 32.44
CA PHE A 249 97.94 -106.42 31.53
C PHE A 249 99.01 -106.19 30.45
N LYS A 250 99.08 -104.99 29.85
CA LYS A 250 100.15 -104.61 28.92
C LYS A 250 101.52 -104.51 29.59
N GLN A 251 101.59 -104.19 30.88
CA GLN A 251 102.83 -104.23 31.66
C GLN A 251 103.26 -105.68 31.98
N ALA A 252 102.30 -106.61 32.06
CA ALA A 252 102.56 -108.06 32.12
C ALA A 252 102.88 -108.67 30.74
N GLU A 253 102.40 -108.06 29.66
CA GLU A 253 102.57 -108.53 28.28
C GLU A 253 103.77 -107.86 27.55
N ALA A 254 104.36 -106.81 28.12
CA ALA A 254 105.60 -106.17 27.65
C ALA A 254 106.89 -106.96 28.01
N LEU A 255 106.82 -108.29 28.02
CA LEU A 255 107.96 -109.22 28.05
C LEU A 255 107.98 -110.21 26.87
N THR A 256 107.16 -110.04 25.83
CA THR A 256 107.22 -110.88 24.60
C THR A 256 106.76 -110.16 23.31
N ALA A 257 107.72 -109.83 22.43
CA ALA A 257 107.63 -109.52 20.96
C ALA A 257 106.80 -108.29 20.51
N VAL A 258 107.29 -107.25 19.80
CA VAL A 258 108.10 -107.08 18.55
C VAL A 258 107.31 -107.27 17.23
N GLU A 259 107.16 -106.15 16.52
CA GLU A 259 107.09 -105.89 15.05
C GLU A 259 105.80 -105.94 14.19
N ALA A 260 105.83 -104.98 13.24
CA ALA A 260 105.11 -104.77 11.97
C ALA A 260 103.65 -104.23 12.03
N GLN A 261 103.36 -102.95 11.74
CA GLN A 261 103.38 -102.19 10.47
C GLN A 261 102.17 -102.49 9.53
N ASP A 262 101.38 -101.45 9.25
CA ASP A 262 101.15 -100.86 7.92
C ASP A 262 99.70 -100.62 7.41
N VAL A 263 99.56 -99.40 6.86
CA VAL A 263 98.73 -98.86 5.75
C VAL A 263 97.17 -98.82 5.76
N GLY A 264 96.69 -97.57 5.65
CA GLY A 264 95.78 -97.10 4.58
C GLY A 264 94.27 -97.05 4.89
N THR A 265 93.42 -96.10 4.46
CA THR A 265 93.50 -95.03 3.43
C THR A 265 92.18 -94.19 3.51
N VAL A 266 92.26 -92.84 3.42
CA VAL A 266 91.33 -91.87 2.73
C VAL A 266 89.86 -91.71 3.26
N VAL A 267 89.32 -90.55 3.74
CA VAL A 267 89.12 -89.16 3.19
C VAL A 267 88.05 -89.14 2.05
N PRO A 268 87.28 -88.06 1.66
CA PRO A 268 87.15 -86.64 2.08
C PRO A 268 85.70 -86.05 2.16
N GLY A 269 85.63 -84.74 2.52
CA GLY A 269 84.72 -83.73 1.92
C GLY A 269 83.82 -83.06 2.95
N GLN A 270 83.95 -81.80 3.39
CA GLN A 270 84.34 -80.50 2.80
C GLN A 270 83.38 -79.94 1.74
N GLU A 271 82.84 -78.75 2.09
CA GLU A 271 82.45 -77.57 1.30
C GLU A 271 81.01 -77.12 1.57
N LEU A 272 80.79 -75.95 2.17
CA LEU A 272 81.06 -74.55 1.74
C LEU A 272 79.94 -73.99 0.87
N LYS A 273 79.69 -72.69 1.15
CA LYS A 273 79.22 -71.64 0.23
C LYS A 273 77.72 -71.63 -0.07
N ARG A 274 77.05 -70.48 -0.20
CA ARG A 274 77.35 -69.05 0.03
C ARG A 274 76.09 -68.30 -0.45
N GLU A 275 76.02 -67.01 -0.13
CA GLU A 275 75.29 -65.95 -0.88
C GLU A 275 73.78 -65.81 -0.61
N LYS A 276 73.18 -64.61 -0.56
CA LYS A 276 73.64 -63.22 -0.74
C LYS A 276 72.52 -62.28 -0.24
N GLU A 277 72.94 -61.16 0.33
CA GLU A 277 72.48 -59.77 0.08
C GLU A 277 70.97 -59.39 -0.05
N LYS A 278 70.52 -58.51 0.87
CA LYS A 278 69.97 -57.12 0.70
C LYS A 278 68.70 -56.90 -0.19
N PRO A 279 68.02 -55.72 -0.21
CA PRO A 279 67.69 -54.68 0.79
C PRO A 279 66.16 -54.35 0.91
N ALA A 280 65.83 -53.55 1.94
CA ALA A 280 64.86 -52.45 2.08
C ALA A 280 63.60 -52.32 1.19
N ASN A 281 62.44 -52.07 1.84
CA ASN A 281 61.68 -50.81 1.62
C ASN A 281 60.69 -50.54 2.77
N SER A 282 60.86 -49.42 3.47
CA SER A 282 59.89 -48.86 4.41
C SER A 282 59.38 -47.54 3.84
N GLN A 283 58.09 -47.46 3.52
CA GLN A 283 57.48 -46.23 3.04
C GLN A 283 56.21 -45.94 3.86
N PHE A 284 56.39 -45.18 4.95
CA PHE A 284 55.32 -44.46 5.63
C PHE A 284 54.92 -43.28 4.75
N LYS A 285 53.63 -43.22 4.36
CA LYS A 285 53.02 -42.02 3.77
C LYS A 285 52.36 -41.22 4.89
N SER A 286 53.01 -40.14 5.31
CA SER A 286 52.35 -39.04 6.02
C SER A 286 51.64 -38.16 5.00
N ALA A 287 50.33 -38.03 5.14
CA ALA A 287 49.51 -37.10 4.39
C ALA A 287 49.82 -35.67 4.84
N ALA A 288 50.42 -34.90 3.93
CA ALA A 288 50.58 -33.46 4.08
C ALA A 288 49.21 -32.78 3.90
N VAL A 289 48.72 -32.21 5.00
CA VAL A 289 47.61 -31.26 5.01
C VAL A 289 48.09 -29.99 4.32
N THR A 290 47.59 -29.74 3.12
CA THR A 290 47.72 -28.44 2.46
C THR A 290 46.60 -27.53 2.95
N SER A 291 46.97 -26.52 3.71
CA SER A 291 46.13 -25.38 4.04
C SER A 291 45.88 -24.56 2.77
N ASN A 292 44.72 -24.71 2.17
CA ASN A 292 44.23 -23.79 1.13
C ASN A 292 43.79 -22.47 1.79
N ALA A 293 44.76 -21.58 2.03
CA ALA A 293 44.54 -20.19 2.42
C ALA A 293 44.52 -19.23 1.21
N ALA A 294 44.52 -19.75 -0.03
CA ALA A 294 44.66 -18.96 -1.26
C ALA A 294 43.42 -18.97 -2.17
N ASP A 295 42.28 -19.50 -1.71
CA ASP A 295 41.04 -19.62 -2.52
C ASP A 295 39.95 -18.60 -2.14
N ALA A 296 40.09 -17.91 -1.01
CA ALA A 296 39.10 -16.94 -0.52
C ALA A 296 39.07 -15.61 -1.30
N ALA A 297 40.09 -15.31 -2.12
CA ALA A 297 40.18 -14.04 -2.85
C ALA A 297 39.59 -14.09 -4.27
N ARG A 298 39.28 -15.26 -4.82
CA ARG A 298 38.78 -15.40 -6.20
C ARG A 298 37.25 -15.42 -6.32
N GLU A 299 36.55 -15.55 -5.20
CA GLU A 299 35.09 -15.56 -5.16
C GLU A 299 34.48 -14.26 -4.58
N ALA A 300 35.26 -13.21 -4.31
CA ALA A 300 34.68 -11.93 -3.86
C ALA A 300 34.01 -11.20 -5.03
N VAL A 301 32.87 -10.56 -4.75
CA VAL A 301 32.13 -9.75 -5.72
C VAL A 301 32.83 -8.41 -5.93
N SER A 302 32.82 -7.90 -7.16
CA SER A 302 33.42 -6.59 -7.47
C SER A 302 32.71 -5.46 -6.73
N PRO A 303 33.42 -4.45 -6.18
CA PRO A 303 32.80 -3.29 -5.53
C PRO A 303 31.75 -2.58 -6.39
N GLY A 304 31.95 -2.52 -7.72
CA GLY A 304 31.02 -1.89 -8.66
C GLY A 304 29.67 -2.61 -8.81
N PHE A 305 29.57 -3.86 -8.35
CA PHE A 305 28.28 -4.56 -8.23
C PHE A 305 27.42 -3.89 -7.17
N PHE A 306 27.98 -3.59 -6.00
CA PHE A 306 27.24 -2.96 -4.90
C PHE A 306 26.81 -1.53 -5.25
N ASP A 307 27.62 -0.79 -6.00
CA ASP A 307 27.23 0.53 -6.51
C ASP A 307 26.03 0.41 -7.46
N SER A 308 26.05 -0.60 -8.33
CA SER A 308 24.96 -0.88 -9.26
C SER A 308 23.68 -1.30 -8.53
N VAL A 309 23.77 -2.22 -7.57
CA VAL A 309 22.63 -2.66 -6.75
C VAL A 309 22.10 -1.51 -5.89
N THR A 310 22.98 -0.66 -5.35
CA THR A 310 22.60 0.53 -4.58
C THR A 310 21.82 1.50 -5.44
N LYS A 311 22.24 1.74 -6.69
CA LYS A 311 21.51 2.61 -7.62
C LYS A 311 20.12 2.05 -7.94
N GLU A 312 20.04 0.77 -8.29
CA GLU A 312 18.77 0.11 -8.62
C GLU A 312 17.79 0.09 -7.44
N LEU A 313 18.30 -0.16 -6.23
CA LEU A 313 17.48 -0.14 -5.02
C LEU A 313 17.11 1.29 -4.61
N ALA A 314 17.97 2.29 -4.87
CA ALA A 314 17.69 3.69 -4.58
C ALA A 314 16.61 4.30 -5.48
N GLU A 315 16.44 3.79 -6.70
CA GLU A 315 15.32 4.17 -7.58
C GLU A 315 13.96 3.75 -7.00
N ILE A 316 13.94 2.75 -6.12
CA ILE A 316 12.71 2.18 -5.53
C ILE A 316 12.51 2.67 -4.09
N ASN A 317 13.52 2.50 -3.24
CA ASN A 317 13.47 2.77 -1.80
C ASN A 317 14.18 4.08 -1.40
N GLY A 318 14.63 4.86 -2.38
CA GLY A 318 15.23 6.17 -2.16
C GLY A 318 16.62 6.12 -1.50
N PRO A 319 17.05 7.21 -0.83
CA PRO A 319 18.41 7.34 -0.30
C PRO A 319 18.75 6.32 0.81
N LEU A 320 17.76 5.59 1.35
CA LEU A 320 17.95 4.58 2.38
C LEU A 320 18.58 3.27 1.83
N ALA A 321 18.58 3.07 0.50
CA ALA A 321 19.08 1.86 -0.15
C ALA A 321 20.52 1.47 0.26
N SER A 322 21.43 2.45 0.40
CA SER A 322 22.81 2.21 0.83
C SER A 322 22.91 1.69 2.27
N MET A 323 21.97 2.08 3.13
CA MET A 323 21.91 1.60 4.52
C MET A 323 21.35 0.18 4.56
N ILE A 324 20.25 -0.07 3.85
CA ILE A 324 19.60 -1.38 3.75
C ILE A 324 20.59 -2.46 3.27
N ILE A 325 21.36 -2.16 2.22
CA ILE A 325 22.36 -3.10 1.69
C ILE A 325 23.46 -3.40 2.71
N ARG A 326 23.96 -2.38 3.43
CA ARG A 326 24.98 -2.57 4.47
C ARG A 326 24.46 -3.39 5.63
N ASP A 327 23.22 -3.16 6.05
CA ASP A 327 22.61 -3.88 7.17
C ASP A 327 22.37 -5.35 6.81
N HIS A 328 21.88 -5.64 5.61
CA HIS A 328 21.68 -7.02 5.14
C HIS A 328 23.00 -7.77 4.88
N VAL A 329 24.02 -7.09 4.36
CA VAL A 329 25.36 -7.67 4.21
C VAL A 329 25.96 -8.01 5.59
N LYS A 330 25.80 -7.13 6.58
CA LYS A 330 26.20 -7.41 7.97
C LYS A 330 25.39 -8.53 8.61
N ALA A 331 24.07 -8.60 8.36
CA ALA A 331 23.21 -9.66 8.87
C ALA A 331 23.61 -11.04 8.32
N LEU A 332 24.13 -11.08 7.10
CA LEU A 332 24.72 -12.27 6.49
C LEU A 332 26.10 -12.63 7.09
N GLY A 333 26.68 -11.80 7.95
CA GLY A 333 27.99 -12.01 8.58
C GLY A 333 29.17 -11.63 7.67
N GLU A 334 28.91 -10.89 6.60
CA GLU A 334 29.90 -10.54 5.58
C GLU A 334 30.17 -9.03 5.54
N SER A 335 31.20 -8.62 4.79
CA SER A 335 31.48 -7.21 4.48
C SER A 335 31.32 -6.97 2.98
N ILE A 336 30.89 -5.76 2.59
CA ILE A 336 30.76 -5.35 1.18
C ILE A 336 32.08 -5.53 0.42
N GLU A 337 33.22 -5.33 1.08
CA GLU A 337 34.55 -5.46 0.46
C GLU A 337 34.99 -6.91 0.21
N LYS A 338 34.40 -7.87 0.90
CA LYS A 338 34.79 -9.30 0.86
C LYS A 338 33.60 -10.23 0.64
N PHE A 339 32.53 -9.71 0.05
CA PHE A 339 31.29 -10.47 -0.06
C PHE A 339 31.44 -11.63 -1.07
N PRO A 340 31.12 -12.88 -0.69
CA PRO A 340 31.29 -14.04 -1.56
C PRO A 340 30.21 -14.14 -2.65
N LYS A 341 30.62 -14.40 -3.90
CA LYS A 341 29.77 -14.56 -5.10
C LYS A 341 28.67 -15.60 -4.92
N LYS A 342 28.96 -16.71 -4.23
CA LYS A 342 27.99 -17.78 -3.93
C LYS A 342 26.78 -17.29 -3.11
N ARG A 343 26.93 -16.20 -2.36
CA ARG A 343 25.88 -15.63 -1.50
C ARG A 343 25.19 -14.42 -2.12
N VAL A 344 25.55 -14.02 -3.35
CA VAL A 344 24.89 -12.90 -4.03
C VAL A 344 23.43 -13.22 -4.31
N THR A 345 23.14 -14.45 -4.72
CA THR A 345 21.76 -14.92 -4.91
C THR A 345 20.96 -14.85 -3.61
N GLU A 346 21.59 -15.16 -2.47
CA GLU A 346 20.99 -15.03 -1.14
C GLU A 346 20.74 -13.56 -0.76
N LEU A 347 21.71 -12.68 -1.02
CA LEU A 347 21.58 -11.23 -0.78
C LEU A 347 20.48 -10.61 -1.65
N VAL A 348 20.46 -10.90 -2.95
CA VAL A 348 19.44 -10.39 -3.88
C VAL A 348 18.05 -10.87 -3.46
N ARG A 349 17.93 -12.11 -3.00
CA ARG A 349 16.66 -12.64 -2.46
C ARG A 349 16.20 -11.83 -1.25
N ILE A 350 17.07 -11.53 -0.29
CA ILE A 350 16.71 -10.76 0.91
C ILE A 350 16.38 -9.31 0.54
N LEU A 351 17.19 -8.67 -0.30
CA LEU A 351 16.93 -7.31 -0.78
C LEU A 351 15.61 -7.20 -1.56
N SER A 352 15.21 -8.26 -2.29
CA SER A 352 13.91 -8.29 -2.98
C SER A 352 12.71 -8.30 -2.03
N GLN A 353 12.89 -8.68 -0.76
CA GLN A 353 11.83 -8.66 0.25
C GLN A 353 11.60 -7.25 0.82
N GLU A 354 12.56 -6.33 0.65
CA GLU A 354 12.46 -4.92 1.03
C GLU A 354 11.68 -4.07 0.02
N ILE A 355 11.29 -4.66 -1.12
CA ILE A 355 10.53 -3.98 -2.17
C ILE A 355 9.06 -4.40 -2.06
N THR A 356 8.20 -3.45 -1.70
CA THR A 356 6.76 -3.69 -1.48
C THR A 356 5.97 -3.89 -2.78
N ASP A 357 6.42 -3.28 -3.89
CA ASP A 357 5.76 -3.41 -5.20
C ASP A 357 6.33 -4.63 -5.96
N GLU A 358 5.49 -5.63 -6.24
CA GLU A 358 5.86 -6.85 -6.97
C GLU A 358 6.35 -6.58 -8.40
N ASN A 359 5.84 -5.55 -9.09
CA ASN A 359 6.35 -5.20 -10.42
C ASN A 359 7.76 -4.60 -10.34
N ALA A 360 7.99 -3.72 -9.36
CA ALA A 360 9.30 -3.13 -9.09
C ALA A 360 10.32 -4.20 -8.65
N LYS A 361 9.87 -5.18 -7.85
CA LYS A 361 10.68 -6.32 -7.37
C LYS A 361 11.12 -7.24 -8.51
N ILE A 362 10.21 -7.62 -9.41
CA ILE A 362 10.56 -8.40 -10.61
C ILE A 362 11.56 -7.63 -11.48
N GLY A 363 11.33 -6.32 -11.67
CA GLY A 363 12.23 -5.44 -12.41
C GLY A 363 13.62 -5.35 -11.79
N PHE A 364 13.71 -5.19 -10.47
CA PHE A 364 14.95 -5.16 -9.71
C PHE A 364 15.73 -6.48 -9.85
N CYS A 365 15.08 -7.63 -9.59
CA CYS A 365 15.72 -8.94 -9.71
C CYS A 365 16.28 -9.19 -11.10
N LYS A 366 15.55 -8.78 -12.16
CA LYS A 366 16.00 -8.90 -13.54
C LYS A 366 17.23 -8.02 -13.80
N ARG A 367 17.19 -6.74 -13.41
CA ARG A 367 18.30 -5.79 -13.63
C ARG A 367 19.55 -6.12 -12.81
N VAL A 368 19.40 -6.70 -11.62
CA VAL A 368 20.53 -7.16 -10.81
C VAL A 368 21.11 -8.47 -11.35
N ALA A 369 20.27 -9.38 -11.86
CA ALA A 369 20.73 -10.61 -12.50
C ALA A 369 21.50 -10.36 -13.81
N GLU A 370 21.19 -9.28 -14.54
CA GLU A 370 21.93 -8.85 -15.73
C GLU A 370 23.32 -8.26 -15.41
N LYS A 371 23.62 -7.95 -14.13
CA LYS A 371 24.88 -7.33 -13.66
C LYS A 371 25.75 -8.29 -12.81
N LEU A 372 25.31 -9.53 -12.66
CA LEU A 372 25.99 -10.65 -12.01
C LEU A 372 26.90 -11.36 -13.01
#